data_AF-X0WK78-F1
#
_entry.id   AF-X0WK78-F1
#
_cell.length_a   1.000
_cell.length_b   1.000
_cell.length_c   1.000
_cell.angle_alpha   90.00
_cell.angle_beta   90.00
_cell.angle_gamma   90.00
#
_symmetry.space_group_name_H-M   'P 1'
#
loop_
_entity.id
_entity.type
_entity.pdbx_description
1 polymer ?
#
loop_
_entity_poly.entity_id
_entity_poly.type
_entity_poly.pdbx_seq_one_letter_code
_entity_poly.pdbx_strand_id
1 'polypeptide(L)'
;MWAENGFAYLSYWDDGLIVLDVGDGIEGGTPREPKFVSQYQYRTNQPEEYGNTHTAYRYGDYVFTGDEIFGCGDCVNGPRGYIHVVDVSDIENPKQVARYEVPEAGAHNIWVEDGLLYIAYYQGGLRVVDVSGELRGDLYKQGREVAWFQSAGKEGEAVVPNAPLAWGPQPHKGNVFVSDMNSGLWVIQVEPPERPLVP
;
A
#
# COMPACT_ATOMS: atom_id res chain seq x y z
N MET A 1 0.21 2.20 -10.12
CA MET A 1 1.39 2.42 -10.98
C MET A 1 2.26 3.48 -10.31
N TRP A 2 3.56 3.21 -10.23
CA TRP A 2 4.60 4.16 -9.87
C TRP A 2 5.72 4.09 -10.92
N ALA A 3 6.39 5.19 -11.24
CA ALA A 3 7.50 5.20 -12.20
C ALA A 3 8.65 6.05 -11.70
N GLU A 4 9.86 5.48 -11.72
CA GLU A 4 11.06 6.10 -11.15
C GLU A 4 12.31 5.46 -11.75
N ASN A 5 13.35 6.27 -12.02
CA ASN A 5 14.67 5.83 -12.51
C ASN A 5 14.59 4.86 -13.69
N GLY A 6 13.67 5.14 -14.62
CA GLY A 6 13.49 4.37 -15.83
C GLY A 6 12.68 3.08 -15.74
N PHE A 7 12.17 2.76 -14.55
CA PHE A 7 11.30 1.62 -14.35
C PHE A 7 9.87 2.06 -14.01
N ALA A 8 8.89 1.30 -14.47
CA ALA A 8 7.50 1.40 -14.06
C ALA A 8 7.11 0.16 -13.24
N TYR A 9 6.52 0.38 -12.08
CA TYR A 9 6.05 -0.61 -11.13
C TYR A 9 4.53 -0.64 -11.19
N LEU A 10 3.99 -1.75 -11.67
CA LEU A 10 2.60 -1.86 -12.07
C LEU A 10 1.88 -2.89 -11.20
N SER A 11 0.74 -2.49 -10.66
CA SER A 11 -0.19 -3.36 -9.98
C SER A 11 -1.14 -3.98 -11.00
N TYR A 12 -1.02 -5.29 -11.19
CA TYR A 12 -1.73 -6.03 -12.24
C TYR A 12 -2.65 -7.12 -11.67
N TRP A 13 -3.36 -6.83 -10.57
CA TRP A 13 -4.33 -7.77 -9.97
C TRP A 13 -3.73 -9.18 -9.86
N ASP A 14 -4.21 -10.13 -10.66
CA ASP A 14 -3.83 -11.55 -10.64
C ASP A 14 -2.37 -11.80 -11.03
N ASP A 15 -1.78 -10.91 -11.82
CA ASP A 15 -0.36 -10.99 -12.22
C ASP A 15 0.57 -10.32 -11.19
N GLY A 16 0.03 -9.75 -10.12
CA GLY A 16 0.81 -9.19 -9.02
C GLY A 16 1.54 -7.91 -9.40
N LEU A 17 2.82 -7.82 -9.02
CA LEU A 17 3.71 -6.72 -9.38
C LEU A 17 4.41 -7.02 -10.71
N ILE A 18 4.24 -6.14 -11.69
CA ILE A 18 4.98 -6.16 -12.94
C ILE A 18 5.95 -4.98 -12.96
N VAL A 19 7.22 -5.25 -13.26
CA VAL A 19 8.25 -4.23 -13.47
C VAL A 19 8.54 -4.16 -14.96
N LEU A 20 8.38 -2.96 -15.53
CA LEU A 20 8.75 -2.66 -16.91
C LEU A 20 9.89 -1.65 -16.94
N ASP A 21 10.82 -1.81 -17.87
CA ASP A 21 11.71 -0.75 -18.31
C ASP A 21 10.92 0.18 -19.24
N VAL A 22 10.85 1.44 -18.87
CA VAL A 22 10.19 2.52 -19.61
C VAL A 22 11.18 3.61 -20.06
N GLY A 23 12.48 3.32 -20.02
CA GLY A 23 13.58 4.14 -20.54
C GLY A 23 14.59 4.51 -19.49
N ASP A 24 15.89 4.41 -19.79
CA ASP A 24 17.01 4.51 -18.83
C ASP A 24 17.14 3.28 -17.88
N GLY A 25 16.40 2.19 -18.17
CA GLY A 25 16.57 0.89 -17.53
C GLY A 25 17.55 -0.03 -18.25
N ILE A 26 17.41 -1.35 -18.00
CA ILE A 26 18.37 -2.38 -18.45
C ILE A 26 17.96 -3.11 -19.75
N GLU A 27 16.70 -2.98 -20.18
CA GLU A 27 16.13 -3.69 -21.33
C GLU A 27 16.00 -2.79 -22.58
N GLY A 28 16.35 -1.51 -22.47
CA GLY A 28 16.22 -0.54 -23.56
C GLY A 28 14.76 -0.18 -23.87
N GLY A 29 13.91 -0.22 -22.84
CA GLY A 29 12.52 0.20 -22.97
C GLY A 29 12.36 1.70 -23.24
N THR A 30 11.17 2.11 -23.62
CA THR A 30 10.79 3.53 -23.70
C THR A 30 9.34 3.71 -23.22
N PRO A 31 8.87 4.94 -22.93
CA PRO A 31 7.48 5.13 -22.53
C PRO A 31 6.46 4.73 -23.62
N ARG A 32 6.90 4.64 -24.88
CA ARG A 32 6.07 4.20 -26.03
C ARG A 32 6.24 2.72 -26.36
N GLU A 33 7.34 2.12 -25.95
CA GLU A 33 7.66 0.71 -26.18
C GLU A 33 8.31 0.15 -24.91
N PRO A 34 7.51 -0.04 -23.84
CA PRO A 34 8.02 -0.56 -22.58
C PRO A 34 8.48 -2.01 -22.75
N LYS A 35 9.49 -2.41 -21.99
CA LYS A 35 10.03 -3.78 -22.01
C LYS A 35 9.83 -4.43 -20.65
N PHE A 36 9.43 -5.70 -20.65
CA PHE A 36 9.28 -6.45 -19.41
C PHE A 36 10.64 -6.71 -18.77
N VAL A 37 10.74 -6.50 -17.45
CA VAL A 37 11.95 -6.78 -16.67
C VAL A 37 11.70 -7.96 -15.75
N SER A 38 10.71 -7.87 -14.87
CA SER A 38 10.42 -8.91 -13.88
C SER A 38 8.98 -8.88 -13.40
N GLN A 39 8.60 -9.96 -12.72
CA GLN A 39 7.30 -10.13 -12.10
C GLN A 39 7.48 -10.71 -10.70
N TYR A 40 6.76 -10.16 -9.73
CA TYR A 40 6.49 -10.82 -8.47
C TYR A 40 5.01 -11.21 -8.43
N GLN A 41 4.75 -12.52 -8.49
CA GLN A 41 3.42 -13.11 -8.40
C GLN A 41 3.36 -14.05 -7.19
N TYR A 42 2.21 -14.10 -6.55
CA TYR A 42 1.94 -14.95 -5.40
C TYR A 42 0.55 -15.56 -5.51
N ARG A 43 0.36 -16.68 -4.81
CA ARG A 43 -0.95 -17.30 -4.65
C ARG A 43 -1.64 -16.70 -3.45
N THR A 44 -2.93 -16.45 -3.60
CA THR A 44 -3.77 -16.05 -2.49
C THR A 44 -4.18 -17.28 -1.67
N ASN A 45 -4.85 -17.04 -0.55
CA ASN A 45 -5.49 -18.11 0.22
C ASN A 45 -6.85 -18.53 -0.36
N GLN A 46 -7.33 -17.86 -1.42
CA GLN A 46 -8.53 -18.25 -2.16
C GLN A 46 -8.14 -19.34 -3.18
N PRO A 47 -8.93 -20.42 -3.32
CA PRO A 47 -8.65 -21.44 -4.32
C PRO A 47 -8.58 -20.84 -5.73
N GLU A 48 -7.51 -21.16 -6.46
CA GLU A 48 -7.33 -20.82 -7.88
C GLU A 48 -7.21 -19.31 -8.21
N GLU A 49 -7.06 -18.43 -7.21
CA GLU A 49 -6.79 -17.00 -7.40
C GLU A 49 -5.32 -16.66 -7.13
N TYR A 50 -4.69 -16.02 -8.11
CA TYR A 50 -3.43 -15.31 -7.94
C TYR A 50 -3.71 -13.85 -7.59
N GLY A 51 -2.79 -13.17 -6.90
CA GLY A 51 -2.79 -11.71 -6.86
C GLY A 51 -3.86 -11.04 -5.96
N ASN A 52 -4.67 -10.16 -6.54
CA ASN A 52 -5.37 -9.01 -5.92
C ASN A 52 -4.51 -7.73 -5.75
N THR A 53 -3.34 -7.65 -6.39
CA THR A 53 -2.48 -6.46 -6.28
C THR A 53 -3.14 -5.24 -6.92
N HIS A 54 -3.56 -4.29 -6.08
CA HIS A 54 -4.25 -3.06 -6.47
C HIS A 54 -3.31 -1.86 -6.62
N THR A 55 -2.33 -1.74 -5.71
CA THR A 55 -1.38 -0.63 -5.68
C THR A 55 0.07 -1.09 -5.70
N ALA A 56 0.96 -0.22 -6.19
CA ALA A 56 2.39 -0.41 -6.22
C ALA A 56 3.09 0.95 -6.06
N TYR A 57 3.98 1.07 -5.08
CA TYR A 57 4.74 2.28 -4.78
C TYR A 57 6.19 1.91 -4.43
N ARG A 58 7.17 2.47 -5.14
CA ARG A 58 8.59 2.23 -4.84
C ARG A 58 9.12 3.26 -3.84
N TYR A 59 9.90 2.80 -2.87
CA TYR A 59 10.67 3.63 -1.96
C TYR A 59 11.97 2.90 -1.59
N GLY A 60 13.10 3.46 -2.03
CA GLY A 60 14.42 2.83 -1.90
C GLY A 60 14.50 1.50 -2.66
N ASP A 61 14.94 0.45 -1.95
CA ASP A 61 15.05 -0.91 -2.48
C ASP A 61 13.76 -1.72 -2.37
N TYR A 62 12.66 -1.11 -1.92
CA TYR A 62 11.39 -1.79 -1.71
C TYR A 62 10.28 -1.26 -2.63
N VAL A 63 9.44 -2.17 -3.10
CA VAL A 63 8.12 -1.86 -3.65
C VAL A 63 7.07 -2.34 -2.67
N PHE A 64 6.24 -1.41 -2.23
CA PHE A 64 5.07 -1.70 -1.41
C PHE A 64 3.90 -1.97 -2.34
N THR A 65 3.29 -3.14 -2.22
CA THR A 65 2.08 -3.48 -2.98
C THR A 65 0.94 -3.80 -2.03
N GLY A 66 -0.27 -3.31 -2.35
CA GLY A 66 -1.44 -3.52 -1.52
C GLY A 66 -2.47 -4.39 -2.21
N ASP A 67 -2.99 -5.36 -1.47
CA ASP A 67 -4.03 -6.27 -1.93
C ASP A 67 -5.42 -5.73 -1.67
N GLU A 68 -6.31 -5.93 -2.63
CA GLU A 68 -7.72 -5.59 -2.55
C GLU A 68 -8.59 -6.84 -2.70
N ILE A 69 -8.99 -7.44 -1.58
CA ILE A 69 -9.67 -8.74 -1.56
C ILE A 69 -11.14 -8.52 -1.23
N PHE A 70 -12.00 -8.93 -2.16
CA PHE A 70 -13.46 -8.89 -2.03
C PHE A 70 -14.05 -10.31 -1.99
N GLY A 71 -15.29 -10.43 -1.50
CA GLY A 71 -16.05 -11.69 -1.57
C GLY A 71 -15.50 -12.86 -0.74
N CYS A 72 -14.49 -12.63 0.09
CA CYS A 72 -13.89 -13.63 0.97
C CYS A 72 -14.77 -13.96 2.18
N GLY A 73 -14.55 -15.11 2.81
CA GLY A 73 -15.30 -15.53 4.01
C GLY A 73 -15.22 -14.52 5.17
N ASP A 74 -14.07 -13.85 5.31
CA ASP A 74 -13.84 -12.82 6.33
C ASP A 74 -14.32 -11.42 5.92
N CYS A 75 -14.78 -11.23 4.67
CA CYS A 75 -15.16 -9.93 4.11
C CYS A 75 -16.55 -9.46 4.60
N VAL A 76 -16.99 -9.91 5.78
CA VAL A 76 -18.35 -9.70 6.34
C VAL A 76 -18.70 -8.22 6.50
N ASN A 77 -17.72 -7.39 6.90
CA ASN A 77 -17.89 -5.96 7.19
C ASN A 77 -17.01 -5.06 6.31
N GLY A 78 -16.73 -5.51 5.08
CA GLY A 78 -15.89 -4.79 4.13
C GLY A 78 -14.70 -5.62 3.64
N PRO A 79 -13.88 -5.05 2.74
CA PRO A 79 -12.78 -5.75 2.08
C PRO A 79 -11.71 -6.25 3.06
N ARG A 80 -10.89 -7.17 2.58
CA ARG A 80 -9.63 -7.60 3.23
C ARG A 80 -8.47 -7.30 2.30
N GLY A 81 -7.25 -7.42 2.81
CA GLY A 81 -6.07 -7.06 2.06
C GLY A 81 -4.92 -6.67 2.97
N TYR A 82 -3.72 -6.74 2.42
CA TYR A 82 -2.50 -6.51 3.15
C TYR A 82 -1.45 -5.88 2.24
N ILE A 83 -0.44 -5.28 2.86
CA ILE A 83 0.71 -4.74 2.15
C ILE A 83 1.80 -5.80 2.08
N HIS A 84 2.25 -6.13 0.87
CA HIS A 84 3.50 -6.83 0.65
C HIS A 84 4.64 -5.81 0.57
N VAL A 85 5.79 -6.18 1.13
CA VAL A 85 7.05 -5.44 0.95
C VAL A 85 7.96 -6.31 0.09
N VAL A 86 8.17 -5.88 -1.15
CA VAL A 86 8.95 -6.59 -2.16
C VAL A 86 10.31 -5.91 -2.31
N ASP A 87 11.38 -6.62 -1.97
CA ASP A 87 12.76 -6.21 -2.23
C ASP A 87 13.03 -6.33 -3.73
N VAL A 88 13.51 -5.23 -4.29
CA VAL A 88 13.85 -5.01 -5.70
C VAL A 88 15.28 -4.46 -5.86
N SER A 89 16.15 -4.74 -4.90
CA SER A 89 17.59 -4.46 -5.00
C SER A 89 18.24 -5.25 -6.16
N ASP A 90 17.75 -6.47 -6.41
CA ASP A 90 17.89 -7.20 -7.66
C ASP A 90 16.59 -7.08 -8.45
N ILE A 91 16.56 -6.12 -9.40
CA ILE A 91 15.34 -5.76 -10.14
C ILE A 91 14.83 -6.89 -11.04
N GLU A 92 15.71 -7.82 -11.44
CA GLU A 92 15.36 -8.98 -12.26
C GLU A 92 14.74 -10.11 -11.41
N ASN A 93 15.01 -10.12 -10.10
CA ASN A 93 14.58 -11.17 -9.18
C ASN A 93 13.89 -10.61 -7.91
N PRO A 94 12.72 -9.95 -8.06
CA PRO A 94 12.00 -9.35 -6.94
C PRO A 94 11.54 -10.40 -5.92
N LYS A 95 11.63 -10.08 -4.62
CA LYS A 95 11.28 -11.01 -3.54
C LYS A 95 10.51 -10.34 -2.42
N GLN A 96 9.38 -10.91 -2.02
CA GLN A 96 8.73 -10.47 -0.80
C GLN A 96 9.60 -10.77 0.43
N VAL A 97 9.88 -9.74 1.22
CA VAL A 97 10.68 -9.83 2.45
C VAL A 97 9.87 -9.53 3.71
N ALA A 98 8.78 -8.77 3.58
CA ALA A 98 7.90 -8.40 4.68
C ALA A 98 6.42 -8.30 4.26
N ARG A 99 5.55 -8.21 5.27
CA ARG A 99 4.11 -7.99 5.14
C ARG A 99 3.60 -7.13 6.28
N TYR A 100 2.62 -6.28 6.00
CA TYR A 100 1.80 -5.60 6.99
C TYR A 100 0.32 -5.93 6.75
N GLU A 101 -0.35 -6.49 7.75
CA GLU A 101 -1.78 -6.82 7.69
C GLU A 101 -2.42 -6.52 9.04
N VAL A 102 -3.53 -5.79 9.00
CA VAL A 102 -4.46 -5.69 10.13
C VAL A 102 -5.59 -6.73 9.95
N PRO A 103 -6.04 -7.40 11.02
CA PRO A 103 -7.01 -8.49 10.90
C PRO A 103 -8.43 -8.04 10.47
N GLU A 104 -8.77 -6.77 10.68
CA GLU A 104 -10.13 -6.26 10.53
C GLU A 104 -10.44 -5.58 9.19
N ALA A 105 -9.43 -5.30 8.36
CA ALA A 105 -9.60 -4.43 7.19
C ALA A 105 -8.70 -4.76 5.99
N GLY A 106 -8.98 -4.11 4.84
CA GLY A 106 -8.22 -4.26 3.60
C GLY A 106 -7.54 -2.96 3.18
N ALA A 107 -6.37 -3.08 2.55
CA ALA A 107 -5.66 -1.93 2.01
C ALA A 107 -6.28 -1.46 0.68
N HIS A 108 -6.07 -0.21 0.33
CA HIS A 108 -6.44 0.35 -0.96
C HIS A 108 -5.27 1.15 -1.53
N ASN A 109 -5.31 2.48 -1.48
CA ASN A 109 -4.20 3.32 -1.92
C ASN A 109 -3.17 3.55 -0.81
N ILE A 110 -1.93 3.72 -1.24
CA ILE A 110 -0.77 3.94 -0.37
C ILE A 110 0.05 5.12 -0.82
N TRP A 111 0.83 5.67 0.11
CA TRP A 111 1.88 6.62 -0.16
C TRP A 111 3.04 6.41 0.82
N VAL A 112 4.28 6.65 0.39
CA VAL A 112 5.44 6.65 1.29
C VAL A 112 6.08 8.04 1.28
N GLU A 113 6.29 8.62 2.46
CA GLU A 113 7.04 9.87 2.64
C GLU A 113 7.88 9.77 3.92
N ASP A 114 9.15 10.14 3.85
CA ASP A 114 10.07 10.22 5.00
C ASP A 114 10.10 8.96 5.89
N GLY A 115 10.09 7.76 5.27
CA GLY A 115 10.13 6.48 5.99
C GLY A 115 8.80 6.08 6.64
N LEU A 116 7.70 6.77 6.34
CA LEU A 116 6.35 6.43 6.76
C LEU A 116 5.51 6.00 5.57
N LEU A 117 4.89 4.83 5.70
CA LEU A 117 3.89 4.31 4.77
C LEU A 117 2.49 4.70 5.28
N TYR A 118 1.81 5.54 4.52
CA TYR A 118 0.43 5.95 4.72
C TYR A 118 -0.49 5.06 3.89
N ILE A 119 -1.51 4.49 4.51
CA ILE A 119 -2.37 3.50 3.87
C ILE A 119 -3.83 3.88 4.13
N ALA A 120 -4.61 4.04 3.06
CA ALA A 120 -6.06 3.99 3.18
C ALA A 120 -6.46 2.51 3.31
N TYR A 121 -7.08 2.18 4.43
CA TYR A 121 -7.39 0.81 4.83
C TYR A 121 -8.90 0.55 4.84
N TYR A 122 -9.65 1.11 3.89
CA TYR A 122 -11.11 0.94 3.82
C TYR A 122 -11.80 1.25 5.16
N GLN A 123 -12.51 0.25 5.74
CA GLN A 123 -13.17 0.34 7.04
C GLN A 123 -12.21 0.40 8.23
N GLY A 124 -10.92 0.19 7.99
CA GLY A 124 -9.84 0.40 8.94
C GLY A 124 -9.32 1.83 9.01
N GLY A 125 -9.87 2.74 8.18
CA GLY A 125 -9.47 4.15 8.16
C GLY A 125 -8.07 4.38 7.60
N LEU A 126 -7.38 5.43 8.07
CA LEU A 126 -5.97 5.66 7.80
C LEU A 126 -5.11 4.79 8.73
N ARG A 127 -4.07 4.16 8.16
CA ARG A 127 -2.95 3.56 8.91
C ARG A 127 -1.63 4.23 8.51
N VAL A 128 -0.73 4.37 9.48
CA VAL A 128 0.61 4.92 9.28
C VAL A 128 1.61 3.94 9.87
N VAL A 129 2.51 3.46 9.03
CA VAL A 129 3.46 2.39 9.37
C VAL A 129 4.89 2.90 9.17
N ASP A 130 5.74 2.72 10.17
CA ASP A 130 7.19 2.90 10.05
C ASP A 130 7.78 1.86 9.10
N VAL A 131 8.26 2.34 7.96
CA VAL A 131 8.93 1.56 6.91
C VAL A 131 10.38 1.98 6.74
N SER A 132 10.96 2.59 7.76
CA SER A 132 12.37 3.00 7.80
C SER A 132 13.29 1.83 8.13
N GLY A 133 14.54 1.91 7.66
CA GLY A 133 15.55 0.88 7.84
C GLY A 133 15.22 -0.44 7.14
N GLU A 134 15.73 -1.55 7.70
CA GLU A 134 15.55 -2.88 7.12
C GLU A 134 14.16 -3.46 7.45
N LEU A 135 13.46 -3.92 6.41
CA LEU A 135 12.12 -4.50 6.51
C LEU A 135 12.16 -6.02 6.30
N ARG A 136 11.76 -6.79 7.33
CA ARG A 136 11.60 -8.25 7.23
C ARG A 136 10.45 -8.75 8.09
N GLY A 137 9.76 -9.79 7.63
CA GLY A 137 8.73 -10.50 8.39
C GLY A 137 7.42 -9.73 8.56
N ASP A 138 6.74 -9.95 9.68
CA ASP A 138 5.43 -9.39 10.00
C ASP A 138 5.57 -8.02 10.67
N LEU A 139 5.33 -6.94 9.92
CA LEU A 139 5.50 -5.56 10.39
C LEU A 139 4.44 -5.17 11.43
N TYR A 140 3.24 -5.76 11.35
CA TYR A 140 2.18 -5.52 12.33
C TYR A 140 2.58 -6.07 13.71
N LYS A 141 3.07 -7.32 13.76
CA LYS A 141 3.56 -7.93 15.02
C LYS A 141 4.83 -7.27 15.57
N GLN A 142 5.60 -6.60 14.73
CA GLN A 142 6.74 -5.80 15.17
C GLN A 142 6.33 -4.47 15.83
N GLY A 143 5.06 -4.10 15.78
CA GLY A 143 4.58 -2.82 16.31
C GLY A 143 5.05 -1.62 15.50
N ARG A 144 5.17 -1.79 14.17
CA ARG A 144 5.58 -0.69 13.27
C ARG A 144 4.44 0.26 12.89
N GLU A 145 3.19 -0.06 13.21
CA GLU A 145 2.11 0.92 13.12
C GLU A 145 2.34 2.02 14.17
N VAL A 146 2.55 3.25 13.71
CA VAL A 146 2.85 4.41 14.56
C VAL A 146 1.64 5.30 14.77
N ALA A 147 0.64 5.23 13.88
CA ALA A 147 -0.63 5.94 14.03
C ALA A 147 -1.75 5.29 13.23
N TRP A 148 -2.98 5.52 13.66
CA TRP A 148 -4.19 5.22 12.90
C TRP A 148 -5.26 6.28 13.16
N PHE A 149 -6.17 6.44 12.21
CA PHE A 149 -7.29 7.37 12.34
C PHE A 149 -8.53 6.85 11.62
N GLN A 150 -9.68 6.89 12.28
CA GLN A 150 -10.96 6.49 11.69
C GLN A 150 -11.65 7.71 11.10
N SER A 151 -11.71 7.79 9.76
CA SER A 151 -12.45 8.79 8.98
C SER A 151 -13.97 8.56 9.04
N ALA A 152 -14.51 8.43 10.25
CA ALA A 152 -15.88 8.06 10.51
C ALA A 152 -16.71 9.30 10.89
N GLY A 153 -17.34 9.94 9.90
CA GLY A 153 -18.25 11.06 10.14
C GLY A 153 -19.50 10.63 10.92
N LYS A 154 -19.99 11.49 11.81
CA LYS A 154 -21.18 11.21 12.63
C LYS A 154 -22.47 11.39 11.83
N GLU A 155 -23.60 11.18 12.50
CA GLU A 155 -24.93 11.47 11.93
C GLU A 155 -24.99 12.91 11.41
N GLY A 156 -25.40 13.07 10.15
CA GLY A 156 -25.43 14.37 9.47
C GLY A 156 -24.09 14.86 8.92
N GLU A 157 -22.97 14.17 9.18
CA GLU A 157 -21.63 14.51 8.67
C GLU A 157 -21.14 13.53 7.57
N ALA A 158 -21.80 12.38 7.41
CA ALA A 158 -21.45 11.34 6.43
C ALA A 158 -22.71 10.74 5.77
N VAL A 159 -22.55 10.20 4.56
CA VAL A 159 -23.60 9.45 3.85
C VAL A 159 -23.93 8.14 4.59
N VAL A 160 -22.90 7.48 5.14
CA VAL A 160 -23.05 6.35 6.06
C VAL A 160 -22.39 6.72 7.38
N PRO A 161 -23.17 7.06 8.42
CA PRO A 161 -22.65 7.48 9.72
C PRO A 161 -21.82 6.39 10.41
N ASN A 162 -20.72 6.80 11.04
CA ASN A 162 -19.80 5.95 11.81
C ASN A 162 -19.21 4.77 11.01
N ALA A 163 -19.20 4.85 9.69
CA ALA A 163 -18.68 3.81 8.80
C ALA A 163 -17.56 4.40 7.93
N PRO A 164 -16.29 4.35 8.37
CA PRO A 164 -15.17 4.81 7.57
C PRO A 164 -15.05 3.97 6.30
N LEU A 165 -14.64 4.61 5.22
CA LEU A 165 -14.37 3.98 3.93
C LEU A 165 -13.24 4.76 3.24
N ALA A 166 -12.08 4.75 3.89
CA ALA A 166 -10.90 5.47 3.45
C ALA A 166 -10.44 4.95 2.07
N TRP A 167 -10.20 5.88 1.14
CA TRP A 167 -9.91 5.58 -0.26
C TRP A 167 -8.50 5.97 -0.68
N GLY A 168 -7.97 7.09 -0.18
CA GLY A 168 -6.63 7.55 -0.55
C GLY A 168 -5.99 8.46 0.48
N PRO A 169 -4.78 8.14 0.97
CA PRO A 169 -3.98 9.05 1.76
C PRO A 169 -3.01 9.84 0.86
N GLN A 170 -2.80 11.11 1.17
CA GLN A 170 -1.81 11.96 0.52
C GLN A 170 -1.12 12.81 1.58
N PRO A 171 0.11 12.45 2.01
CA PRO A 171 0.88 13.33 2.86
C PRO A 171 1.35 14.54 2.07
N HIS A 172 1.28 15.71 2.70
CA HIS A 172 1.72 16.98 2.12
C HIS A 172 1.99 18.00 3.24
N LYS A 173 3.23 18.49 3.30
CA LYS A 173 3.65 19.57 4.22
C LYS A 173 3.24 19.32 5.68
N GLY A 174 3.52 18.10 6.17
CA GLY A 174 3.25 17.71 7.55
C GLY A 174 1.78 17.38 7.87
N ASN A 175 0.90 17.38 6.86
CA ASN A 175 -0.48 16.90 6.99
C ASN A 175 -0.67 15.65 6.14
N VAL A 176 -1.69 14.86 6.45
CA VAL A 176 -2.19 13.76 5.63
C VAL A 176 -3.61 14.09 5.23
N PHE A 177 -3.84 14.20 3.94
CA PHE A 177 -5.16 14.36 3.34
C PHE A 177 -5.72 12.97 3.07
N VAL A 178 -6.86 12.63 3.68
CA VAL A 178 -7.50 11.33 3.52
C VAL A 178 -8.85 11.51 2.87
N SER A 179 -9.00 11.01 1.64
CA SER A 179 -10.31 10.90 1.02
C SER A 179 -11.04 9.68 1.57
N ASP A 180 -12.29 9.87 1.92
CA ASP A 180 -13.19 8.86 2.47
C ASP A 180 -14.50 8.90 1.68
N MET A 181 -14.96 7.75 1.21
CA MET A 181 -16.13 7.67 0.35
C MET A 181 -17.43 8.02 1.06
N ASN A 182 -17.49 7.84 2.39
CA ASN A 182 -18.71 8.07 3.17
C ASN A 182 -18.74 9.47 3.79
N SER A 183 -17.59 9.98 4.20
CA SER A 183 -17.47 11.20 5.02
C SER A 183 -16.70 12.35 4.36
N GLY A 184 -16.18 12.17 3.14
CA GLY A 184 -15.54 13.24 2.38
C GLY A 184 -14.04 13.35 2.63
N LEU A 185 -13.52 14.56 2.86
CA LEU A 185 -12.09 14.81 3.01
C LEU A 185 -11.72 15.10 4.46
N TRP A 186 -10.74 14.37 4.98
CA TRP A 186 -10.12 14.62 6.28
C TRP A 186 -8.70 15.18 6.10
N VAL A 187 -8.30 16.07 7.02
CA VAL A 187 -6.94 16.60 7.10
C VAL A 187 -6.42 16.30 8.49
N ILE A 188 -5.36 15.50 8.56
CA ILE A 188 -4.83 14.94 9.80
C ILE A 188 -3.38 15.38 9.93
N GLN A 189 -2.99 15.87 11.09
CA GLN A 189 -1.58 16.07 11.41
C GLN A 189 -1.07 14.82 12.13
N VAL A 190 -0.01 14.20 11.60
CA VAL A 190 0.63 13.04 12.25
C VAL A 190 1.75 13.58 13.13
N GLU A 191 1.66 13.32 14.43
CA GLU A 191 2.74 13.65 15.35
C GLU A 191 3.95 12.75 15.09
N PRO A 192 5.19 13.24 15.31
CA PRO A 192 6.37 12.41 15.19
C PRO A 192 6.23 11.15 16.06
N PRO A 193 6.64 9.97 15.56
CA PRO A 193 6.56 8.74 16.35
C PRO A 193 7.39 8.86 17.64
N GLU A 194 6.87 8.27 18.73
CA GLU A 194 7.58 8.27 20.03
C GLU A 194 8.95 7.59 19.95
N ARG A 195 9.10 6.64 19.02
CA ARG A 195 10.37 6.00 18.69
C ARG A 195 10.98 6.67 17.46
N PRO A 196 12.29 6.98 17.45
CA PRO A 196 12.95 7.48 16.26
C PRO A 196 12.84 6.47 15.11
N LEU A 197 12.56 6.97 13.91
CA LEU A 197 12.70 6.20 12.68
C LEU A 197 14.16 5.74 12.54
N VAL A 198 14.34 4.52 12.05
CA VAL A 198 15.67 3.93 11.80
C VAL A 198 16.14 4.41 10.43
N PRO A 199 17.19 5.25 10.34
CA PRO A 199 17.66 5.78 9.05
C PRO A 199 18.07 4.70 8.05
#